data_AF-A0A4S0Q3Z3-F1
#
_entry.id   AF-A0A4S0Q3Z3-F1
#
_cell.length_a   1.000
_cell.length_b   1.000
_cell.length_c   1.000
_cell.angle_alpha   90.00
_cell.angle_beta   90.00
_cell.angle_gamma   90.00
#
_symmetry.space_group_name_H-M   'P 1'
#
loop_
_entity.id
_entity.type
_entity.pdbx_description
1 polymer ?
#
loop_
_entity_poly.entity_id
_entity_poly.type
_entity_poly.pdbx_seq_one_letter_code
_entity_poly.pdbx_strand_id
1 'polypeptide(L)'
;KGAAAQSRVDAAKTQFDVVTNQLAAAIAEKAVIEQSAKEGDILAPAGGRVLTVPVAAGSVIMAGEPVARVASGQYYLRLSLPERHAVEITEGAQVD
;
A
#
# COMPACT_ATOMS: atom_id res chain seq x y z
N LYS A 1 -26.68 -43.80 38.32
CA LYS A 1 -25.38 -43.11 38.57
C LYS A 1 -24.70 -42.91 37.21
N GLY A 2 -24.75 -41.70 36.65
CA GLY A 2 -24.27 -41.43 35.28
C GLY A 2 -24.24 -39.94 34.91
N ALA A 3 -25.11 -39.14 35.52
CA ALA A 3 -25.20 -37.70 35.30
C ALA A 3 -23.89 -36.93 35.58
N ALA A 4 -23.11 -37.33 36.59
CA ALA A 4 -21.84 -36.67 36.92
C ALA A 4 -20.70 -36.99 35.93
N ALA A 5 -20.77 -38.10 35.19
CA ALA A 5 -19.83 -38.39 34.11
C ALA A 5 -20.24 -37.63 32.84
N GLN A 6 -21.54 -37.62 32.53
CA GLN A 6 -22.08 -36.92 31.37
C GLN A 6 -21.87 -35.39 31.45
N SER A 7 -22.13 -34.76 32.61
CA SER A 7 -21.95 -33.30 32.74
C SER A 7 -20.49 -32.86 32.58
N ARG A 8 -19.53 -33.72 32.94
CA ARG A 8 -18.10 -33.46 32.74
C ARG A 8 -17.72 -33.57 31.26
N VAL A 9 -18.32 -34.49 30.53
CA VAL A 9 -18.13 -34.62 29.07
C VAL A 9 -18.75 -33.41 28.36
N ASP A 10 -19.96 -33.02 28.73
CA ASP A 10 -20.65 -31.87 28.14
C ASP A 10 -19.88 -30.57 28.41
N ALA A 11 -19.39 -30.37 29.65
CA ALA A 11 -18.54 -29.23 29.99
C ALA A 11 -17.22 -29.20 29.20
N ALA A 12 -16.55 -30.34 29.06
CA ALA A 12 -15.31 -30.45 28.28
C ALA A 12 -15.57 -30.18 26.78
N LYS A 13 -16.73 -30.61 26.26
CA LYS A 13 -17.14 -30.37 24.88
C LYS A 13 -17.45 -28.89 24.64
N THR A 14 -18.18 -28.24 25.53
CA THR A 14 -18.40 -26.79 25.47
C THR A 14 -17.08 -26.01 25.55
N GLN A 15 -16.16 -26.42 26.43
CA GLN A 15 -14.84 -25.80 26.52
C GLN A 15 -14.07 -25.95 25.21
N PHE A 16 -14.10 -27.13 24.59
CA PHE A 16 -13.48 -27.39 23.30
C PHE A 16 -14.09 -26.53 22.19
N ASP A 17 -15.42 -26.42 22.13
CA ASP A 17 -16.12 -25.60 21.15
C ASP A 17 -15.75 -24.11 21.32
N VAL A 18 -15.66 -23.62 22.56
CA VAL A 18 -15.22 -22.24 22.86
C VAL A 18 -13.79 -22.00 22.39
N VAL A 19 -12.85 -22.89 22.73
CA VAL A 19 -11.44 -22.75 22.31
C VAL A 19 -11.30 -22.85 20.80
N THR A 20 -12.09 -23.71 20.14
CA THR A 20 -12.11 -23.83 18.67
C THR A 20 -12.61 -22.54 18.03
N ASN A 21 -13.67 -21.93 18.58
CA ASN A 21 -14.17 -20.65 18.10
C ASN A 21 -13.17 -19.50 18.34
N GLN A 22 -12.48 -19.50 19.49
CA GLN A 22 -11.40 -18.54 19.77
C GLN A 22 -10.23 -18.69 18.80
N LEU A 23 -9.86 -19.93 18.45
CA LEU A 23 -8.83 -20.18 17.44
C LEU A 23 -9.27 -19.68 16.06
N ALA A 24 -10.51 -19.96 15.66
CA ALA A 24 -11.05 -19.45 14.40
C ALA A 24 -11.07 -17.91 14.37
N ALA A 25 -11.45 -17.26 15.47
CA ALA A 25 -11.41 -15.81 15.61
C ALA A 25 -9.97 -15.26 15.51
N ALA A 26 -9.00 -15.86 16.20
CA ALA A 26 -7.60 -15.44 16.15
C ALA A 26 -6.99 -15.61 14.75
N ILE A 27 -7.37 -16.66 14.01
CA ILE A 27 -6.96 -16.84 12.61
C ILE A 27 -7.55 -15.74 11.73
N ALA A 28 -8.83 -15.39 11.93
CA ALA A 28 -9.47 -14.30 11.19
C ALA A 28 -8.81 -12.95 11.48
N GLU A 29 -8.51 -12.64 12.75
CA GLU A 29 -7.78 -11.43 13.14
C GLU A 29 -6.39 -11.37 12.50
N LYS A 30 -5.66 -12.49 12.52
CA LYS A 30 -4.36 -12.60 11.85
C LYS A 30 -4.48 -12.32 10.35
N ALA A 31 -5.48 -12.89 9.68
CA ALA A 31 -5.70 -12.67 8.24
C ALA A 31 -5.96 -11.19 7.92
N VAL A 32 -6.71 -10.47 8.77
CA VAL A 32 -6.93 -9.02 8.62
C VAL A 32 -5.61 -8.26 8.77
N ILE A 33 -4.80 -8.58 9.78
CA ILE A 33 -3.49 -7.93 9.98
C ILE A 33 -2.55 -8.18 8.81
N GLU A 34 -2.46 -9.41 8.32
CA GLU A 34 -1.63 -9.75 7.14
C GLU A 34 -2.09 -8.99 5.90
N GLN A 35 -3.39 -8.80 5.71
CA GLN A 35 -3.93 -8.02 4.60
C GLN A 35 -3.59 -6.53 4.75
N SER A 36 -3.76 -5.95 5.93
CA SER A 36 -3.37 -4.55 6.20
C SER A 36 -1.86 -4.32 6.10
N ALA A 37 -1.03 -5.31 6.43
CA ALA A 37 0.41 -5.22 6.26
C ALA A 37 0.82 -5.19 4.77
N LYS A 38 0.15 -5.96 3.91
CA LYS A 38 0.36 -5.91 2.45
C LYS A 38 -0.03 -4.57 1.85
N GLU A 39 -1.02 -3.90 2.42
CA GLU A 39 -1.41 -2.54 2.03
C GLU A 39 -0.35 -1.49 2.39
N GLY A 40 0.63 -1.81 3.25
CA GLY A 40 1.76 -0.95 3.59
C GLY A 40 2.87 -0.90 2.54
N ASP A 41 2.95 -1.88 1.65
CA ASP A 41 3.95 -1.91 0.58
C ASP A 41 3.50 -1.06 -0.61
N ILE A 42 3.98 0.18 -0.66
CA ILE A 42 3.68 1.11 -1.74
C ILE A 42 4.66 0.90 -2.89
N LEU A 43 4.18 0.24 -3.95
CA LEU A 43 4.94 0.04 -5.18
C LEU A 43 4.89 1.28 -6.08
N ALA A 44 6.00 1.54 -6.80
CA ALA A 44 6.02 2.59 -7.81
C ALA A 44 5.08 2.21 -8.98
N PRO A 45 4.25 3.15 -9.48
CA PRO A 45 3.31 2.87 -10.57
C PRO A 45 3.99 2.59 -11.92
N ALA A 46 5.23 3.03 -12.09
CA ALA A 46 6.05 2.79 -13.28
C ALA A 46 7.54 2.79 -12.93
N GLY A 47 8.35 2.14 -13.77
CA GLY A 47 9.80 2.26 -13.71
C GLY A 47 10.25 3.71 -14.00
N GLY A 48 11.33 4.15 -13.35
CA GLY A 48 11.78 5.53 -13.46
C GLY A 48 12.86 5.91 -12.46
N ARG A 49 13.05 7.22 -12.27
CA ARG A 49 14.01 7.78 -11.32
C ARG A 49 13.29 8.51 -10.19
N VAL A 50 13.71 8.24 -8.96
CA VAL A 50 13.23 9.00 -7.79
C VAL A 50 13.85 10.40 -7.82
N LEU A 51 13.00 11.43 -7.81
CA LEU A 51 13.40 12.84 -7.78
C LEU A 51 13.50 13.38 -6.36
N THR A 52 12.48 13.11 -5.53
CA THR A 52 12.39 13.62 -4.16
C THR A 52 11.67 12.62 -3.26
N VAL A 53 12.13 12.50 -2.02
CA VAL A 53 11.48 11.73 -0.96
C VAL A 53 11.28 12.69 0.23
N PRO A 54 10.08 13.28 0.40
CA PRO A 54 9.83 14.24 1.47
C PRO A 54 9.61 13.59 2.83
N VAL A 55 9.47 12.26 2.91
CA VAL A 55 9.23 11.49 4.14
C VAL A 55 10.51 10.86 4.68
N ALA A 56 10.60 10.72 6.00
CA ALA A 56 11.73 10.07 6.67
C ALA A 56 11.41 8.58 6.95
N ALA A 57 12.44 7.74 7.09
CA ALA A 57 12.22 6.35 7.49
C ALA A 57 11.57 6.30 8.90
N GLY A 58 10.48 5.55 9.04
CA GLY A 58 9.74 5.42 10.30
C GLY A 58 8.76 6.55 10.59
N SER A 59 8.56 7.51 9.68
CA SER A 59 7.49 8.51 9.82
C SER A 59 6.11 7.90 9.54
N VAL A 60 5.11 8.32 10.31
CA VAL A 60 3.70 7.99 10.04
C VAL A 60 3.21 8.84 8.86
N ILE A 61 2.55 8.20 7.91
CA ILE A 61 1.97 8.85 6.72
C ILE A 61 0.45 8.72 6.75
N MET A 62 -0.25 9.71 6.21
CA MET A 62 -1.71 9.69 6.07
C MET A 62 -2.13 9.32 4.65
N ALA A 63 -3.39 8.87 4.49
CA ALA A 63 -3.95 8.58 3.18
C ALA A 63 -3.92 9.82 2.26
N GLY A 64 -3.35 9.66 1.06
CA GLY A 64 -3.20 10.75 0.08
C GLY A 64 -1.91 11.55 0.21
N GLU A 65 -1.06 11.26 1.19
CA GLU A 65 0.23 11.94 1.36
C GLU A 65 1.28 11.40 0.36
N PRO A 66 2.05 12.28 -0.31
CA PRO A 66 3.05 11.86 -1.28
C PRO A 66 4.30 11.28 -0.61
N VAL A 67 4.57 9.99 -0.82
CA VAL A 67 5.75 9.28 -0.28
C VAL A 67 7.01 9.55 -1.10
N ALA A 68 6.90 9.54 -2.43
CA ALA A 68 8.02 9.82 -3.32
C ALA A 68 7.54 10.42 -4.65
N ARG A 69 8.36 11.28 -5.24
CA ARG A 69 8.16 11.76 -6.61
C ARG A 69 9.03 10.96 -7.55
N VAL A 70 8.40 10.21 -8.46
CA VAL A 70 9.08 9.41 -9.47
C VAL A 70 8.90 10.06 -10.84
N ALA A 71 10.00 10.29 -11.54
CA ALA A 71 9.98 10.64 -12.95
C ALA A 71 9.96 9.36 -13.79
N SER A 72 8.98 9.21 -14.67
CA SER A 72 8.85 8.11 -15.62
C SER A 72 8.66 8.65 -17.04
N GLY A 73 9.07 7.85 -18.03
CA GLY A 73 8.89 8.16 -19.45
C GLY A 73 9.95 9.11 -20.04
N GLN A 74 9.56 9.80 -21.10
CA GLN A 74 10.45 10.66 -21.90
C GLN A 74 10.63 12.05 -21.26
N TYR A 75 11.75 12.69 -21.58
CA TYR A 75 11.98 14.08 -21.21
C TYR A 75 11.18 15.02 -22.10
N TYR A 76 10.48 15.97 -21.48
CA TYR A 76 9.80 17.05 -22.17
C TYR A 76 10.50 18.37 -21.86
N LEU A 77 10.89 19.09 -22.90
CA LEU A 77 11.39 20.45 -22.79
C LEU A 77 10.24 21.42 -23.08
N ARG A 78 9.91 22.28 -22.12
CA ARG A 78 8.97 23.40 -22.34
C ARG A 78 9.76 24.69 -22.36
N LEU A 79 9.72 25.37 -23.51
CA LEU A 79 10.37 26.66 -23.71
C LEU A 79 9.34 27.79 -23.59
N SER A 80 9.75 28.91 -23.01
CA SER A 80 8.99 30.16 -23.01
C SER A 80 9.74 31.18 -23.85
N LEU A 81 9.31 31.32 -25.10
CA LEU A 81 9.99 32.13 -26.11
C LEU A 81 9.17 33.40 -26.38
N PRO A 82 9.82 34.57 -26.55
CA PRO A 82 9.14 35.79 -26.98
C PRO A 82 8.49 35.64 -28.36
N GLU A 83 7.36 36.32 -28.57
CA GLU A 83 6.57 36.25 -29.81
C GLU A 83 7.39 36.53 -31.08
N ARG A 84 8.37 37.44 -31.01
CA ARG A 84 9.25 37.77 -32.15
C ARG A 84 9.93 36.55 -32.78
N HIS A 85 10.16 35.49 -32.00
CA HIS A 85 10.83 34.26 -32.44
C HIS A 85 9.84 33.21 -32.92
N ALA A 86 8.53 33.41 -32.74
CA ALA A 86 7.51 32.42 -33.09
C ALA A 86 7.49 32.07 -34.58
N VAL A 87 7.86 33.02 -35.45
CA VAL A 87 7.89 32.82 -36.91
C VAL A 87 9.02 31.87 -37.33
N GLU A 88 10.08 31.77 -36.53
CA GLU A 88 11.25 30.91 -36.80
C GLU A 88 11.10 29.50 -36.19
N ILE A 89 10.04 29.27 -35.39
CA ILE A 89 9.81 27.98 -34.72
C ILE A 89 8.93 27.10 -35.60
N THR A 90 9.50 26.00 -36.07
CA THR A 90 8.78 24.94 -36.77
C THR A 90 9.01 23.59 -36.10
N GLU A 91 8.05 22.68 -36.25
CA GLU A 91 8.23 21.30 -35.79
C GLU A 91 9.46 20.67 -36.46
N GLY A 92 10.31 20.02 -35.66
CA GLY A 92 11.55 19.40 -36.14
C GLY A 92 12.74 20.34 -36.36
N ALA A 93 12.60 21.65 -36.08
CA ALA A 93 13.74 22.57 -36.12
C ALA A 93 14.85 22.14 -35.14
N GLN A 94 16.10 22.26 -35.57
CA GLN A 94 17.24 21.95 -34.72
C GLN A 94 17.48 23.04 -33.70
N VAL A 95 17.84 22.62 -32.49
CA VAL A 95 18.23 23.50 -31.38
C VAL A 95 19.69 23.18 -31.11
N ASP A 96 20.58 24.09 -31.52
CA ASP A 96 22.01 24.08 -31.18
C ASP A 96 22.26 24.82 -29.85
#